data_AF-A0A645IUU7-F1
#
_entry.id   AF-A0A645IUU7-F1
#
_cell.length_a   1.000
_cell.length_b   1.000
_cell.length_c   1.000
_cell.angle_alpha   90.00
_cell.angle_beta   90.00
_cell.angle_gamma   90.00
#
_symmetry.space_group_name_H-M   'P 1'
#
loop_
_entity.id
_entity.type
_entity.pdbx_description
1 polymer ?
#
loop_
_entity_poly.entity_id
_entity_poly.type
_entity_poly.pdbx_seq_one_letter_code
_entity_poly.pdbx_strand_id
1 'polypeptide(L)'
;MREYGEGEENELCRAMIEDNIDEIGELGANEAINHRFFLIFEYEPQMKARRNTTRAIAQRMAEEADTLRRYLDMCGLEVLEPRYYDNAVLELLYERICKHTSLHAKLPAGVFDMTTMVHGIYETEENHG
;
A
#
# COMPACT_ATOMS: atom_id res chain seq x y z
N MET A 1 10.88 -18.53 -24.35
CA MET A 1 11.31 -17.77 -25.54
C MET A 1 12.76 -18.07 -25.94
N ARG A 2 13.73 -18.08 -25.01
CA ARG A 2 15.13 -18.44 -25.35
C ARG A 2 15.30 -19.80 -26.05
N GLU A 3 14.62 -20.85 -25.58
CA GLU A 3 14.65 -22.18 -26.21
C GLU A 3 14.12 -22.19 -27.67
N TYR A 4 13.26 -21.23 -28.04
CA TYR A 4 12.77 -21.10 -29.42
C TYR A 4 13.76 -20.35 -30.32
N GLY A 5 14.56 -19.42 -29.78
CA GLY A 5 15.60 -18.71 -30.53
C GLY A 5 16.80 -19.59 -30.86
N GLU A 6 17.14 -20.55 -30.00
CA GLU A 6 18.26 -21.48 -30.20
C GLU A 6 18.02 -22.48 -31.35
N GLY A 7 16.75 -22.77 -31.68
CA GLY A 7 16.35 -23.67 -32.76
C GLY A 7 15.97 -22.99 -34.09
N GLU A 8 15.98 -21.66 -34.15
CA GLU A 8 15.52 -20.90 -35.34
C GLU A 8 16.67 -20.68 -36.33
N GLU A 9 16.56 -21.21 -37.55
CA GLU A 9 17.61 -21.10 -38.58
C GLU A 9 17.64 -19.73 -39.27
N ASN A 10 16.55 -18.97 -39.23
CA ASN A 10 16.46 -17.65 -39.84
C ASN A 10 17.00 -16.55 -38.91
N GLU A 11 18.11 -15.93 -39.31
CA GLU A 11 18.77 -14.86 -38.56
C GLU A 11 17.85 -13.66 -38.24
N LEU A 12 16.94 -13.29 -39.14
CA LEU A 12 15.99 -12.20 -38.93
C LEU A 12 14.94 -12.55 -37.88
N CYS A 13 14.48 -13.81 -37.89
CA CYS A 13 13.52 -14.30 -36.90
C CYS A 13 14.16 -14.41 -35.51
N ARG A 14 15.44 -14.82 -35.44
CA ARG A 14 16.19 -14.87 -34.17
C ARG A 14 16.39 -13.48 -33.57
N ALA A 15 16.77 -12.49 -34.38
CA ALA A 15 16.91 -11.11 -33.93
C ALA A 15 15.58 -10.55 -33.39
N MET A 16 14.45 -10.86 -34.02
CA MET A 16 13.13 -10.43 -33.55
C MET A 16 12.70 -11.13 -32.25
N ILE A 17 13.15 -12.35 -32.00
CA ILE A 17 12.89 -13.07 -30.74
C ILE A 17 13.75 -12.50 -29.61
N GLU A 18 15.01 -12.16 -29.88
CA GLU A 18 15.88 -11.48 -28.92
C GLU A 18 15.34 -10.11 -28.54
N ASP A 19 14.90 -9.31 -29.51
CA ASP A 19 14.30 -7.98 -29.28
C ASP A 19 13.04 -8.08 -28.39
N ASN A 20 12.17 -9.07 -28.63
CA ASN A 20 11.01 -9.34 -27.77
C ASN A 20 11.40 -9.75 -26.33
N ILE A 21 12.50 -10.49 -26.16
CA ILE A 21 12.97 -10.90 -24.83
C ILE A 21 13.49 -9.68 -24.06
N ASP A 22 14.23 -8.81 -24.75
CA ASP A 22 14.77 -7.59 -24.16
C ASP A 22 13.64 -6.59 -23.85
N GLU A 23 12.63 -6.46 -24.72
CA GLU A 23 11.44 -5.65 -24.49
C GLU A 23 10.62 -6.17 -23.28
N ILE A 24 10.42 -7.49 -23.15
CA ILE A 24 9.78 -8.08 -21.96
C ILE A 24 10.63 -7.86 -20.70
N GLY A 25 11.96 -7.86 -20.82
CA GLY A 25 12.88 -7.56 -19.72
C GLY A 25 12.78 -6.10 -19.26
N GLU A 26 12.73 -5.16 -20.19
CA GLU A 26 12.57 -3.73 -19.91
C GLU A 26 11.16 -3.39 -19.39
N LEU A 27 10.12 -3.98 -19.99
CA LEU A 27 8.74 -3.85 -19.52
C LEU A 27 8.56 -4.49 -18.14
N GLY A 28 9.12 -5.68 -17.90
CA GLY A 28 9.07 -6.34 -16.59
C GLY A 28 9.84 -5.59 -15.51
N ALA A 29 10.95 -4.93 -15.85
CA ALA A 29 11.72 -4.10 -14.92
C ALA A 29 11.03 -2.75 -14.61
N ASN A 30 10.32 -2.17 -15.58
CA ASN A 30 9.64 -0.88 -15.43
C ASN A 30 8.18 -1.01 -14.93
N GLU A 31 7.47 -2.10 -15.22
CA GLU A 31 6.10 -2.36 -14.77
C GLU A 31 6.02 -3.11 -13.42
N ALA A 32 7.11 -3.73 -12.96
CA ALA A 32 7.22 -4.24 -11.59
C ALA A 32 7.41 -3.13 -10.54
N ILE A 33 7.16 -1.87 -10.90
CA ILE A 33 6.93 -0.80 -9.94
C ILE A 33 5.56 -1.09 -9.32
N ASN A 34 5.57 -1.70 -8.13
CA ASN A 34 4.41 -1.76 -7.26
C ASN A 34 3.84 -0.35 -7.07
N HIS A 35 2.87 0.03 -7.90
CA HIS A 35 2.22 1.33 -7.83
C HIS A 35 1.34 1.36 -6.59
N ARG A 36 1.87 1.96 -5.52
CA ARG A 36 1.12 2.22 -4.30
C ARG A 36 0.14 3.37 -4.58
N PHE A 37 -1.15 3.10 -4.51
CA PHE A 37 -2.22 4.08 -4.61
C PHE A 37 -3.01 4.13 -3.30
N PHE A 38 -3.65 5.28 -3.04
CA PHE A 38 -4.52 5.47 -1.89
C PHE A 38 -5.96 5.63 -2.38
N LEU A 39 -6.88 5.02 -1.66
CA LEU A 39 -8.31 5.22 -1.85
C LEU A 39 -8.85 5.93 -0.62
N ILE A 40 -9.43 7.11 -0.83
CA ILE A 40 -10.06 7.92 0.21
C ILE A 40 -11.54 7.98 -0.12
N PHE A 41 -12.37 7.57 0.84
CA PHE A 41 -13.83 7.61 0.70
C PHE A 41 -14.39 8.66 1.63
N GLU A 42 -15.29 9.48 1.11
CA GLU A 42 -16.10 10.38 1.91
C GLU A 42 -17.40 9.69 2.31
N TYR A 43 -17.89 9.95 3.52
CA TYR A 43 -19.20 9.48 3.91
C TYR A 43 -20.26 10.25 3.14
N GLU A 44 -21.02 9.55 2.31
CA GLU A 44 -22.15 10.15 1.60
C GLU A 44 -23.47 9.86 2.33
N PRO A 45 -24.45 10.79 2.33
CA PRO A 45 -25.76 10.57 2.97
C PRO A 45 -26.49 9.30 2.50
N GLN A 46 -26.18 8.83 1.29
CA GLN A 46 -26.72 7.60 0.72
C GLN A 46 -26.21 6.31 1.37
N MET A 47 -25.09 6.37 2.12
CA MET A 47 -24.54 5.23 2.87
C MET A 47 -25.40 4.82 4.09
N LYS A 48 -26.43 5.61 4.44
CA LYS A 48 -27.48 5.30 5.44
C LYS A 48 -26.94 4.76 6.77
N ALA A 49 -26.08 5.51 7.45
CA ALA A 49 -25.66 5.17 8.82
C ALA A 49 -26.85 5.21 9.80
N ARG A 50 -26.94 4.20 10.69
CA ARG A 50 -28.03 4.11 11.68
C ARG A 50 -28.04 5.34 12.59
N ARG A 51 -29.11 6.14 12.51
CA ARG A 51 -29.32 7.36 13.31
C ARG A 51 -28.28 8.48 13.08
N ASN A 52 -27.47 8.43 12.01
CA ASN A 52 -26.44 9.44 11.68
C ASN A 52 -25.56 9.87 12.86
N THR A 53 -25.30 8.95 13.80
CA THR A 53 -24.35 9.23 14.89
C THR A 53 -22.93 9.06 14.39
N THR A 54 -21.96 9.80 14.92
CA THR A 54 -20.54 9.70 14.54
C THR A 54 -20.03 8.25 14.59
N ARG A 55 -20.43 7.49 15.63
CA ARG A 55 -20.08 6.07 15.76
C ARG A 55 -20.68 5.20 14.66
N ALA A 56 -21.94 5.44 14.31
CA ALA A 56 -22.60 4.67 13.24
C ALA A 56 -22.01 5.01 11.86
N ILE A 57 -21.62 6.26 11.64
CA ILE A 57 -20.93 6.70 10.41
C ILE A 57 -19.57 6.02 10.31
N ALA A 58 -18.77 6.06 11.38
CA ALA A 58 -17.46 5.39 11.43
C ALA A 58 -17.58 3.88 11.19
N GLN A 59 -18.57 3.24 11.81
CA GLN A 59 -18.85 1.82 11.57
C GLN A 59 -19.20 1.57 10.09
N ARG A 60 -20.05 2.40 9.49
CA ARG A 60 -20.43 2.23 8.09
C ARG A 60 -19.24 2.39 7.14
N MET A 61 -18.38 3.37 7.39
CA MET A 61 -17.15 3.57 6.63
C MET A 61 -16.21 2.35 6.74
N ALA A 62 -16.12 1.74 7.92
CA ALA A 62 -15.33 0.51 8.10
C ALA A 62 -15.90 -0.67 7.29
N GLU A 63 -17.23 -0.84 7.26
CA GLU A 63 -17.89 -1.88 6.44
C GLU A 63 -17.62 -1.72 4.94
N GLU A 64 -17.58 -0.47 4.45
CA GLU A 64 -17.26 -0.16 3.04
C GLU A 64 -15.79 -0.43 2.74
N ALA A 65 -14.87 -0.06 3.64
CA ALA A 65 -13.45 -0.37 3.52
C ALA A 65 -13.21 -1.90 3.48
N ASP A 66 -13.91 -2.66 4.33
CA ASP A 66 -13.86 -4.13 4.32
C ASP A 66 -14.38 -4.73 3.01
N THR A 67 -15.44 -4.15 2.46
CA THR A 67 -16.02 -4.58 1.19
C THR A 67 -15.03 -4.37 0.05
N LEU A 68 -14.43 -3.18 -0.02
CA LEU A 68 -13.41 -2.85 -0.99
C LEU A 68 -12.17 -3.75 -0.87
N ARG A 69 -11.71 -4.02 0.36
CA ARG A 69 -10.59 -4.93 0.59
C ARG A 69 -10.83 -6.29 -0.05
N ARG A 70 -12.04 -6.85 0.10
CA ARG A 70 -12.42 -8.10 -0.57
C ARG A 70 -12.41 -7.99 -2.09
N TYR A 71 -12.85 -6.86 -2.65
CA TYR A 71 -12.76 -6.63 -4.09
C TYR A 71 -11.31 -6.58 -4.59
N LEU A 72 -10.42 -5.89 -3.88
CA LEU A 72 -9.00 -5.81 -4.23
C LEU A 72 -8.31 -7.17 -4.14
N ASP A 73 -8.63 -7.95 -3.10
CA ASP A 73 -8.14 -9.32 -2.94
C ASP A 73 -8.60 -10.23 -4.09
N MET A 74 -9.86 -10.13 -4.52
CA MET A 74 -10.37 -10.83 -5.71
C MET A 74 -9.65 -10.42 -7.01
N CYS A 75 -9.14 -9.19 -7.09
CA CYS A 75 -8.33 -8.71 -8.20
C CYS A 75 -6.86 -9.13 -8.12
N GLY A 76 -6.44 -9.86 -7.08
CA GLY A 76 -5.06 -10.26 -6.86
C GLY A 76 -4.16 -9.14 -6.33
N LEU A 77 -4.74 -8.09 -5.74
CA LEU A 77 -4.00 -6.99 -5.14
C LEU A 77 -3.80 -7.22 -3.64
N GLU A 78 -2.56 -7.11 -3.17
CA GLU A 78 -2.25 -7.18 -1.75
C GLU A 78 -2.62 -5.88 -1.04
N VAL A 79 -3.51 -5.98 -0.04
CA VAL A 79 -3.86 -4.86 0.84
C VAL A 79 -2.98 -4.91 2.09
N LEU A 80 -2.05 -3.97 2.20
CA LEU A 80 -1.14 -3.88 3.35
C LEU A 80 -1.85 -3.21 4.53
N GLU A 81 -2.09 -3.98 5.59
CA GLU A 81 -2.64 -3.47 6.85
C GLU A 81 -1.55 -3.24 7.89
N PRO A 82 -1.20 -1.99 8.18
CA PRO A 82 -0.25 -1.69 9.23
C PRO A 82 -0.85 -2.03 10.60
N ARG A 83 -0.04 -2.65 11.47
CA ARG A 83 -0.41 -2.98 12.87
C ARG A 83 -0.91 -1.75 13.65
N TYR A 84 -0.40 -0.57 13.31
CA TYR A 84 -0.79 0.71 13.88
C TYR A 84 -1.21 1.67 12.76
N TYR A 85 -2.50 1.64 12.42
CA TYR A 85 -3.04 2.41 11.30
C TYR A 85 -2.74 3.91 11.41
N ASP A 86 -2.93 4.51 12.58
CA ASP A 86 -2.69 5.94 12.79
C ASP A 86 -1.23 6.32 12.60
N ASN A 87 -0.30 5.47 13.06
CA ASN A 87 1.14 5.70 12.89
C ASN A 87 1.53 5.63 11.42
N ALA A 88 1.02 4.62 10.71
CA ALA A 88 1.28 4.45 9.30
C ALA A 88 0.72 5.60 8.47
N VAL A 89 -0.51 6.07 8.76
CA VAL A 89 -1.09 7.25 8.11
C VAL A 89 -0.23 8.48 8.38
N LEU A 90 0.25 8.68 9.60
CA LEU A 90 1.09 9.82 9.96
C LEU A 90 2.45 9.80 9.25
N GLU A 91 3.13 8.66 9.25
CA GLU A 91 4.38 8.46 8.50
C GLU A 91 4.18 8.76 7.02
N LEU A 92 3.11 8.21 6.44
CA LEU A 92 2.80 8.35 5.03
C LEU A 92 2.46 9.79 4.64
N LEU A 93 1.68 10.48 5.46
CA LEU A 93 1.39 11.90 5.27
C LEU A 93 2.67 12.74 5.38
N TYR A 94 3.54 12.43 6.36
CA TYR A 94 4.82 13.10 6.51
C TYR A 94 5.73 12.87 5.30
N GLU A 95 5.86 11.63 4.84
CA GLU A 95 6.62 11.27 3.65
C GLU A 95 6.09 11.97 2.40
N ARG A 96 4.76 12.10 2.27
CA ARG A 96 4.15 12.70 1.09
C ARG A 96 4.24 14.22 1.09
N ILE A 97 3.96 14.87 2.22
CA ILE A 97 3.96 16.34 2.35
C ILE A 97 5.40 16.86 2.38
N CYS A 98 6.28 16.19 3.14
CA CYS A 98 7.66 16.59 3.33
C CYS A 98 8.63 15.79 2.46
N LYS A 99 8.25 15.43 1.23
CA LYS A 99 8.97 14.50 0.34
C LYS A 99 10.50 14.69 0.26
N HIS A 100 10.98 15.93 0.26
CA HIS A 100 12.42 16.21 0.20
C HIS A 100 13.12 16.11 1.57
N THR A 101 12.42 16.52 2.63
CA THR A 101 12.95 16.53 4.00
C THR A 101 12.88 15.15 4.65
N SER A 102 11.82 14.38 4.35
CA SER A 102 11.59 13.02 4.87
C SER A 102 12.67 12.01 4.45
N LEU A 103 13.39 12.30 3.36
CA LEU A 103 14.55 11.51 2.91
C LEU A 103 15.73 11.58 3.89
N HIS A 104 15.83 12.65 4.67
CA HIS A 104 16.99 12.94 5.54
C HIS A 104 16.63 13.10 7.00
N ALA A 105 15.37 13.39 7.32
CA ALA A 105 14.85 13.50 8.67
C ALA A 105 13.62 12.60 8.82
N LYS A 106 13.71 11.62 9.73
CA LYS A 106 12.55 10.81 10.13
C LYS A 106 11.74 11.53 11.20
N LEU A 107 10.49 11.11 11.40
CA LEU A 107 9.69 11.55 12.53
C LEU A 107 10.43 11.25 13.85
N PRO A 108 10.48 12.21 14.80
CA PRO A 108 11.12 12.00 16.10
C PRO A 108 10.53 10.79 16.87
N ALA A 109 11.40 10.07 17.59
CA ALA A 109 10.97 9.05 18.55
C ALA A 109 10.13 9.72 19.65
N GLY A 110 8.84 9.41 19.71
CA GLY A 110 7.86 10.04 20.60
C GLY A 110 6.65 10.65 19.89
N VAL A 111 6.73 10.88 18.58
CA VAL A 111 5.55 11.31 17.79
C VAL A 111 4.45 10.24 17.81
N PHE A 112 4.85 8.97 17.84
CA PHE A 112 3.94 7.83 17.92
C PHE A 112 3.44 7.54 19.34
N ASP A 113 4.01 8.13 20.38
CA ASP A 113 3.56 7.91 21.76
C ASP A 113 2.18 8.55 22.00
N MET A 114 1.92 9.67 21.33
CA MET A 114 0.63 10.36 21.38
C MET A 114 -0.51 9.53 20.77
N THR A 115 -0.23 8.75 19.72
CA THR A 115 -1.19 7.83 19.09
C THR A 115 -1.23 6.49 19.82
N THR A 116 -0.11 6.01 20.36
CA THR A 116 -0.02 4.77 21.14
C THR A 116 -0.77 4.89 22.49
N MET A 117 -0.81 6.10 23.08
CA MET A 117 -1.67 6.41 24.23
C MET A 117 -3.17 6.20 23.95
N VAL A 118 -3.63 6.48 22.72
CA VAL A 118 -5.03 6.24 22.31
C VAL A 118 -5.32 4.74 22.17
N HIS A 119 -4.31 3.95 21.81
CA HIS A 119 -4.39 2.49 21.64
C HIS A 119 -4.05 1.69 22.91
N GLY A 120 -3.69 2.35 24.02
CA GLY A 120 -3.55 1.74 25.34
C GLY A 120 -2.34 0.83 25.54
N ILE A 121 -1.31 0.93 24.70
CA ILE A 121 -0.12 0.06 24.78
C ILE A 121 1.00 0.79 25.49
N TYR A 122 0.99 0.73 26.82
CA TYR A 122 2.25 0.72 27.54
C TYR A 122 2.55 -0.74 27.84
N GLU A 123 3.49 -1.34 27.09
CA GLU A 123 4.21 -2.47 27.67
C GLU A 123 4.88 -1.92 28.92
N THR A 124 4.42 -2.44 30.06
CA THR A 124 4.98 -2.17 31.36
C THR A 124 6.38 -2.77 31.33
N GLU A 125 7.38 -1.97 30.99
CA GLU A 125 8.76 -2.26 31.39
C GLU A 125 8.85 -2.03 32.91
N GLU A 126 8.19 -2.92 33.66
CA GLU A 126 8.60 -3.26 35.01
C GLU A 126 9.76 -4.25 34.90
N ASN A 127 10.86 -3.90 35.58
CA ASN A 127 12.05 -4.68 35.91
C ASN A 127 13.16 -4.77 34.83
N HIS A 128 14.44 -4.50 35.14
CA HIS A 128 15.17 -4.86 36.35
C HIS A 128 16.19 -3.81 36.79
N GLY A 129 16.19 -3.52 38.10
CA GLY A 129 17.37 -3.04 38.83
C GLY A 129 18.29 -4.16 39.27
#